data_AF-A0A1A9HN25-F1
#
_entry.id   AF-A0A1A9HN25-F1
#
_cell.length_a   1.000
_cell.length_b   1.000
_cell.length_c   1.000
_cell.angle_alpha   90.00
_cell.angle_beta   90.00
_cell.angle_gamma   90.00
#
_symmetry.space_group_name_H-M   'P 1'
#
loop_
_entity.id
_entity.type
_entity.pdbx_description
1 polymer ?
#
loop_
_entity_poly.entity_id
_entity_poly.type
_entity_poly.pdbx_seq_one_letter_code
_entity_poly.pdbx_strand_id
1 'polypeptide(L)'
;MDRPTDRDIRHAGDTSRLGRFFRHRFWDEADVRRVLPSAALARLSARVTESELSHAGEIRLCVEASLPISYLWRGLTARQRALALFGKLRVWDTEHNNGVLIYLLLAEHAIEIVADRGLNQRVSAAQWQPIVDGLRQSLRGRQFEQGLVEAIRAVEALLAQHFPPQAGVVPRNELPDAVVVL
;
A
#
# COMPACT_ATOMS: atom_id res chain seq x y z
N MET A 1 -20.07 28.75 -41.72
CA MET A 1 -20.00 27.39 -42.27
C MET A 1 -18.55 27.16 -42.66
N ASP A 2 -17.78 26.61 -41.73
CA ASP A 2 -16.45 26.06 -42.02
C ASP A 2 -16.12 25.05 -40.90
N ARG A 3 -16.02 23.77 -41.25
CA ARG A 3 -15.65 22.69 -40.30
C ARG A 3 -14.15 22.47 -40.44
N PRO A 4 -13.37 22.42 -39.35
CA PRO A 4 -12.00 21.96 -39.44
C PRO A 4 -11.99 20.46 -39.75
N THR A 5 -11.23 20.11 -40.78
CA THR A 5 -11.06 18.77 -41.34
C THR A 5 -10.20 17.86 -40.46
N ASP A 6 -10.64 16.61 -40.38
CA ASP A 6 -9.95 15.42 -39.88
C ASP A 6 -8.64 15.18 -40.64
N ARG A 7 -7.54 15.79 -40.15
CA ARG A 7 -6.15 15.45 -40.47
C ARG A 7 -5.21 16.39 -39.70
N ASP A 8 -5.00 16.11 -38.42
CA ASP A 8 -3.73 16.46 -37.78
C ASP A 8 -3.36 15.41 -36.72
N ILE A 9 -2.48 14.51 -37.19
CA ILE A 9 -1.30 14.03 -36.45
C ILE A 9 -1.60 13.30 -35.12
N ARG A 10 -1.82 12.00 -35.31
CA ARG A 10 -1.38 10.95 -34.38
C ARG A 10 0.10 11.20 -34.05
N HIS A 11 0.45 11.37 -32.77
CA HIS A 11 1.71 10.97 -32.11
C HIS A 11 1.85 11.70 -30.75
N ALA A 12 1.05 11.31 -29.76
CA ALA A 12 1.25 11.72 -28.35
C ALA A 12 0.99 10.56 -27.37
N GLY A 13 1.29 9.32 -27.79
CA GLY A 13 1.11 8.15 -26.95
C GLY A 13 2.12 7.07 -27.29
N ASP A 14 3.31 7.11 -26.67
CA ASP A 14 4.15 5.90 -26.53
C ASP A 14 5.28 6.03 -25.50
N THR A 15 5.73 7.24 -25.16
CA THR A 15 6.86 7.44 -24.24
C THR A 15 6.56 7.05 -22.78
N SER A 16 5.29 7.04 -22.36
CA SER A 16 4.90 6.71 -20.98
C SER A 16 4.80 5.21 -20.71
N ARG A 17 4.42 4.37 -21.70
CA ARG A 17 4.25 2.92 -21.53
C ARG A 17 5.58 2.18 -21.58
N LEU A 18 6.43 2.50 -22.56
CA LEU A 18 7.79 1.95 -22.65
C LEU A 18 8.62 2.33 -21.42
N GLY A 19 8.61 3.61 -21.02
CA GLY A 19 9.34 4.07 -19.83
C GLY A 19 8.89 3.39 -18.53
N ARG A 20 7.58 3.13 -18.38
CA ARG A 20 7.04 2.36 -17.26
C ARG A 20 7.56 0.93 -17.29
N PHE A 21 7.54 0.27 -18.44
CA PHE A 21 8.02 -1.09 -18.60
C PHE A 21 9.51 -1.23 -18.24
N PHE A 22 10.36 -0.31 -18.71
CA PHE A 22 11.78 -0.28 -18.34
C PHE A 22 11.96 -0.14 -16.83
N ARG A 23 11.23 0.80 -16.20
CA ARG A 23 11.32 1.02 -14.76
C ARG A 23 10.95 -0.23 -13.95
N HIS A 24 10.06 -1.09 -14.41
CA HIS A 24 9.76 -2.35 -13.72
C HIS A 24 10.70 -3.49 -14.07
N ARG A 25 11.27 -3.50 -15.29
CA ARG A 25 12.21 -4.54 -15.74
C ARG A 25 13.52 -4.56 -14.96
N PHE A 26 13.88 -3.44 -14.34
CA PHE A 26 15.11 -3.26 -13.56
C PHE A 26 14.95 -3.45 -12.04
N TRP A 27 13.75 -3.81 -11.54
CA TRP A 27 13.52 -3.98 -10.10
C TRP A 27 13.12 -5.42 -9.77
N ASP A 28 13.95 -6.08 -8.96
CA ASP A 28 13.72 -7.44 -8.45
C ASP A 28 13.72 -7.50 -6.91
N GLU A 29 13.58 -8.70 -6.33
CA GLU A 29 13.59 -8.90 -4.87
C GLU A 29 14.92 -8.42 -4.22
N ALA A 30 16.04 -8.46 -4.95
CA ALA A 30 17.31 -7.96 -4.45
C ALA A 30 17.30 -6.43 -4.31
N ASP A 31 16.56 -5.71 -5.17
CA ASP A 31 16.34 -4.28 -4.99
C ASP A 31 15.47 -3.96 -3.77
N VAL A 32 14.47 -4.80 -3.45
CA VAL A 32 13.73 -4.65 -2.19
C VAL A 32 14.69 -4.77 -1.02
N ARG A 33 15.56 -5.79 -1.01
CA ARG A 33 16.52 -6.01 0.09
C ARG A 33 17.60 -4.92 0.16
N ARG A 34 17.90 -4.24 -0.94
CA ARG A 34 18.82 -3.09 -0.97
C ARG A 34 18.18 -1.84 -0.37
N VAL A 35 16.89 -1.62 -0.62
CA VAL A 35 16.15 -0.45 -0.13
C VAL A 35 15.61 -0.66 1.29
N LEU A 36 15.15 -1.88 1.58
CA LEU A 36 14.63 -2.34 2.86
C LEU A 36 15.39 -3.62 3.25
N PRO A 37 16.57 -3.50 3.88
CA PRO A 37 17.32 -4.63 4.39
C PRO A 37 16.50 -5.46 5.39
N SER A 38 16.89 -6.71 5.62
CA SER A 38 16.19 -7.61 6.56
C SER A 38 15.99 -7.00 7.95
N ALA A 39 16.94 -6.18 8.42
CA ALA A 39 16.80 -5.45 9.68
C ALA A 39 15.67 -4.41 9.65
N ALA A 40 15.47 -3.70 8.53
CA ALA A 40 14.35 -2.78 8.35
C ALA A 40 13.01 -3.53 8.29
N LEU A 41 12.94 -4.65 7.56
CA LEU A 41 11.74 -5.50 7.51
C LEU A 41 11.37 -6.05 8.90
N ALA A 42 12.37 -6.43 9.70
CA ALA A 42 12.16 -6.88 11.07
C ALA A 42 11.62 -5.75 11.97
N ARG A 43 12.17 -4.53 11.85
CA ARG A 43 11.65 -3.35 12.57
C ARG A 43 10.21 -3.01 12.17
N LEU A 44 9.89 -3.10 10.88
CA LEU A 44 8.53 -2.87 10.38
C LEU A 44 7.54 -3.93 10.89
N SER A 45 7.93 -5.20 10.88
CA SER A 45 7.12 -6.29 11.44
C SER A 45 6.86 -6.05 12.94
N ALA A 46 7.91 -5.72 13.70
CA ALA A 46 7.78 -5.40 15.12
C ALA A 46 6.87 -4.19 15.38
N ARG A 47 6.90 -3.18 14.50
CA ARG A 47 6.04 -2.00 14.63
C ARG A 47 4.56 -2.32 14.38
N VAL A 48 4.26 -3.27 13.48
CA VAL A 48 2.91 -3.81 13.28
C VAL A 48 2.45 -4.54 14.55
N THR A 49 3.26 -5.47 15.07
CA THR A 49 2.96 -6.18 16.32
C THR A 49 2.70 -5.21 17.49
N GLU A 50 3.52 -4.16 17.63
CA GLU A 50 3.33 -3.15 18.67
C GLU A 50 2.02 -2.35 18.48
N SER A 51 1.64 -2.04 17.23
CA SER A 51 0.43 -1.27 16.96
C SER A 51 -0.85 -1.98 17.40
N GLU A 52 -0.89 -3.30 17.24
CA GLU A 52 -2.04 -4.15 17.56
C GLU A 52 -2.32 -4.24 19.07
N LEU A 53 -1.39 -3.78 19.91
CA LEU A 53 -1.65 -3.62 21.36
C LEU A 53 -2.63 -2.47 21.67
N SER A 54 -2.80 -1.54 20.73
CA SER A 54 -3.58 -0.30 20.93
C SER A 54 -4.97 -0.33 20.29
N HIS A 55 -5.32 -1.38 19.55
CA HIS A 55 -6.57 -1.51 18.81
C HIS A 55 -6.93 -2.96 18.53
N ALA A 56 -8.20 -3.21 18.19
CA ALA A 56 -8.70 -4.54 17.83
C ALA A 56 -8.69 -4.81 16.31
N GLY A 57 -8.02 -3.99 15.51
CA GLY A 57 -7.84 -4.20 14.07
C GLY A 57 -6.48 -4.77 13.70
N GLU A 58 -6.33 -5.13 12.43
CA GLU A 58 -5.18 -5.90 11.94
C GLU A 58 -4.50 -5.15 10.78
N ILE A 59 -3.16 -5.08 10.79
CA ILE A 59 -2.40 -4.39 9.74
C ILE A 59 -1.54 -5.39 8.97
N ARG A 60 -1.76 -5.47 7.66
CA ARG A 60 -0.92 -6.24 6.74
C ARG A 60 -0.01 -5.33 5.95
N LEU A 61 1.30 -5.52 6.06
CA LEU A 61 2.29 -4.81 5.25
C LEU A 61 2.80 -5.68 4.10
N CYS A 62 2.75 -5.14 2.88
CA CYS A 62 3.28 -5.79 1.68
C CYS A 62 4.17 -4.82 0.89
N VAL A 63 5.37 -5.29 0.53
CA VAL A 63 6.33 -4.56 -0.29
C VAL A 63 6.58 -5.35 -1.55
N GLU A 64 6.41 -4.72 -2.71
CA GLU A 64 6.65 -5.34 -4.00
C GLU A 64 7.67 -4.52 -4.80
N ALA A 65 8.68 -5.19 -5.36
CA ALA A 65 9.72 -4.55 -6.15
C ALA A 65 9.13 -3.88 -7.39
N SER A 66 8.35 -4.63 -8.15
CA SER A 66 7.79 -4.23 -9.44
C SER A 66 6.47 -4.95 -9.73
N LEU A 67 5.61 -4.33 -10.53
CA LEU A 67 4.37 -4.99 -10.95
C LEU A 67 4.69 -6.20 -11.82
N PRO A 68 3.91 -7.29 -11.70
CA PRO A 68 4.01 -8.40 -12.63
C PRO A 68 3.86 -7.93 -14.07
N ILE A 69 4.62 -8.52 -14.99
CA ILE A 69 4.60 -8.15 -16.42
C ILE A 69 3.16 -8.12 -16.96
N SER A 70 2.33 -9.11 -16.62
CA SER A 70 0.91 -9.17 -17.03
C SER A 70 0.08 -7.96 -16.57
N TYR A 71 0.40 -7.34 -15.42
CA TYR A 71 -0.24 -6.11 -14.95
C TYR A 71 0.19 -4.92 -15.80
N LEU A 72 1.45 -4.86 -16.20
CA LEU A 72 1.98 -3.80 -17.07
C LEU A 72 1.35 -3.83 -18.45
N TRP A 73 1.26 -5.02 -19.09
CA TRP A 73 0.60 -5.18 -20.39
C TRP A 73 -0.87 -4.75 -20.37
N ARG A 74 -1.55 -5.00 -19.24
CA ARG A 74 -2.95 -4.60 -19.02
C ARG A 74 -3.12 -3.14 -18.58
N GLY A 75 -2.02 -2.41 -18.39
CA GLY A 75 -2.04 -1.03 -17.92
C GLY A 75 -2.56 -0.85 -16.49
N LEU A 76 -2.51 -1.89 -15.65
CA LEU A 76 -3.04 -1.84 -14.28
C LEU A 76 -2.17 -0.96 -13.38
N THR A 77 -2.79 -0.35 -12.38
CA THR A 77 -2.18 0.61 -11.42
C THR A 77 -1.72 -0.07 -10.13
N ALA A 78 -0.90 0.63 -9.33
CA ALA A 78 -0.55 0.22 -7.97
C ALA A 78 -1.80 -0.06 -7.11
N ARG A 79 -2.82 0.82 -7.20
CA ARG A 79 -4.12 0.63 -6.53
C ARG A 79 -4.78 -0.70 -6.88
N GLN A 80 -4.84 -1.04 -8.17
CA GLN A 80 -5.45 -2.29 -8.62
C GLN A 80 -4.65 -3.52 -8.15
N ARG A 81 -3.32 -3.40 -8.08
CA ARG A 81 -2.46 -4.43 -7.49
C ARG A 81 -2.71 -4.60 -5.99
N ALA A 82 -2.80 -3.50 -5.24
CA ALA A 82 -3.11 -3.51 -3.82
C ALA A 82 -4.46 -4.18 -3.55
N LEU A 83 -5.51 -3.87 -4.32
CA LEU A 83 -6.82 -4.52 -4.21
C LEU A 83 -6.74 -6.04 -4.47
N ALA A 84 -5.97 -6.47 -5.46
CA ALA A 84 -5.77 -7.89 -5.74
C ALA A 84 -5.02 -8.60 -4.60
N LEU A 85 -3.99 -7.94 -4.04
CA LEU A 85 -3.23 -8.46 -2.90
C LEU A 85 -4.06 -8.51 -1.62
N PHE A 86 -4.94 -7.55 -1.40
CA PHE A 86 -5.87 -7.53 -0.27
C PHE A 86 -6.74 -8.81 -0.25
N GLY A 87 -7.27 -9.20 -1.41
CA GLY A 87 -8.00 -10.47 -1.55
C GLY A 87 -7.09 -11.69 -1.41
N LYS A 88 -5.92 -11.70 -2.08
CA LYS A 88 -4.97 -12.83 -2.07
C LYS A 88 -4.41 -13.13 -0.68
N LEU A 89 -4.09 -12.09 0.09
CA LEU A 89 -3.56 -12.17 1.45
C LEU A 89 -4.66 -12.29 2.51
N ARG A 90 -5.93 -12.37 2.09
CA ARG A 90 -7.10 -12.51 2.97
C ARG A 90 -7.17 -11.45 4.07
N VAL A 91 -6.81 -10.21 3.75
CA VAL A 91 -6.81 -9.11 4.73
C VAL A 91 -8.22 -8.78 5.24
N TRP A 92 -9.25 -9.19 4.52
CA TRP A 92 -10.66 -9.09 4.93
C TRP A 92 -11.12 -10.17 5.89
N ASP A 93 -10.32 -11.22 6.11
CA ASP A 93 -10.68 -12.37 6.96
C ASP A 93 -10.40 -12.04 8.43
N THR A 94 -11.13 -11.04 8.92
CA THR A 94 -11.10 -10.53 10.30
C THR A 94 -12.51 -10.53 10.87
N GLU A 95 -12.68 -10.84 12.15
CA GLU A 95 -14.00 -10.94 12.79
C GLU A 95 -14.82 -9.64 12.62
N HIS A 96 -14.14 -8.49 12.67
CA HIS A 96 -14.77 -7.17 12.67
C HIS A 96 -14.66 -6.41 11.34
N ASN A 97 -14.19 -7.06 10.27
CA ASN A 97 -13.96 -6.43 8.95
C ASN A 97 -13.12 -5.14 9.09
N ASN A 98 -12.05 -5.21 9.87
CA ASN A 98 -11.22 -4.08 10.27
C ASN A 98 -9.73 -4.28 9.89
N GLY A 99 -9.45 -5.21 8.98
CA GLY A 99 -8.14 -5.39 8.39
C GLY A 99 -7.76 -4.26 7.43
N VAL A 100 -6.48 -3.89 7.42
CA VAL A 100 -5.91 -2.87 6.52
C VAL A 100 -4.65 -3.38 5.86
N LEU A 101 -4.60 -3.30 4.52
CA LEU A 101 -3.38 -3.53 3.74
C LEU A 101 -2.67 -2.21 3.49
N ILE A 102 -1.41 -2.14 3.88
CA ILE A 102 -0.46 -1.13 3.43
C ILE A 102 0.43 -1.78 2.38
N TYR A 103 0.42 -1.25 1.16
CA TYR A 103 1.15 -1.79 0.02
C TYR A 103 2.14 -0.77 -0.53
N LEU A 104 3.42 -1.12 -0.61
CA LEU A 104 4.48 -0.32 -1.21
C LEU A 104 4.96 -0.96 -2.52
N LEU A 105 4.87 -0.21 -3.62
CA LEU A 105 5.44 -0.57 -4.92
C LEU A 105 6.69 0.28 -5.18
N LEU A 106 7.87 -0.34 -5.06
CA LEU A 106 9.15 0.36 -5.16
C LEU A 106 9.38 0.94 -6.54
N ALA A 107 9.16 0.18 -7.61
CA ALA A 107 9.38 0.66 -8.97
C ALA A 107 8.56 1.92 -9.33
N GLU A 108 7.42 2.17 -8.69
CA GLU A 108 6.63 3.39 -8.92
C GLU A 108 6.75 4.43 -7.82
N HIS A 109 7.53 4.17 -6.75
CA HIS A 109 7.50 4.93 -5.50
C HIS A 109 6.05 5.21 -5.07
N ALA A 110 5.19 4.19 -5.12
CA ALA A 110 3.77 4.30 -4.83
C ALA A 110 3.44 3.55 -3.55
N ILE A 111 2.60 4.13 -2.70
CA ILE A 111 2.02 3.46 -1.54
C ILE A 111 0.52 3.53 -1.61
N GLU A 112 -0.13 2.43 -1.27
CA GLU A 112 -1.57 2.26 -1.30
C GLU A 112 -2.04 1.73 0.04
N ILE A 113 -3.10 2.33 0.58
CA ILE A 113 -3.77 1.84 1.78
C ILE A 113 -5.15 1.33 1.37
N VAL A 114 -5.40 0.04 1.59
CA VAL A 114 -6.68 -0.62 1.31
C VAL A 114 -7.24 -1.12 2.63
N ALA A 115 -8.27 -0.45 3.13
CA ALA A 115 -8.99 -0.87 4.32
C ALA A 115 -10.21 -1.73 3.96
N ASP A 116 -10.62 -2.60 4.87
CA ASP A 116 -11.87 -3.34 4.77
C ASP A 116 -13.10 -2.44 5.04
N ARG A 117 -14.29 -2.99 4.80
CA ARG A 117 -15.59 -2.31 4.86
C ARG A 117 -15.88 -1.71 6.22
N GLY A 118 -15.52 -2.37 7.32
CA GLY A 118 -15.76 -1.88 8.66
C GLY A 118 -15.03 -0.56 8.94
N LEU A 119 -13.77 -0.45 8.51
CA LEU A 119 -13.02 0.80 8.68
C LEU A 119 -13.42 1.86 7.63
N ASN A 120 -13.63 1.48 6.37
CA ASN A 120 -14.06 2.41 5.32
C ASN A 120 -15.42 3.08 5.61
N GLN A 121 -16.33 2.41 6.32
CA GLN A 121 -17.61 3.00 6.73
C GLN A 121 -17.46 4.06 7.83
N ARG A 122 -16.36 4.02 8.59
CA ARG A 122 -16.11 4.88 9.76
C ARG A 122 -15.16 6.05 9.45
N VAL A 123 -14.28 5.88 8.46
CA VAL A 123 -13.26 6.87 8.10
C VAL A 123 -13.60 7.57 6.79
N SER A 124 -13.78 8.88 6.86
CA SER A 124 -14.05 9.72 5.69
C SER A 124 -12.82 9.93 4.81
N ALA A 125 -13.04 10.28 3.54
CA ALA A 125 -11.95 10.65 2.62
C ALA A 125 -11.08 11.81 3.16
N ALA A 126 -11.68 12.75 3.91
CA ALA A 126 -10.97 13.87 4.51
C ALA A 126 -9.98 13.44 5.60
N GLN A 127 -10.26 12.35 6.32
CA GLN A 127 -9.33 11.77 7.30
C GLN A 127 -8.19 11.02 6.62
N TRP A 128 -8.43 10.41 5.45
CA TRP A 128 -7.39 9.73 4.67
C TRP A 128 -6.42 10.70 3.97
N GLN A 129 -6.90 11.85 3.54
CA GLN A 129 -6.12 12.81 2.74
C GLN A 129 -4.77 13.21 3.37
N PRO A 130 -4.69 13.67 4.64
CA PRO A 130 -3.42 14.05 5.25
C PRO A 130 -2.44 12.87 5.38
N ILE A 131 -2.96 11.65 5.58
CA ILE A 131 -2.16 10.42 5.63
C ILE A 131 -1.51 10.19 4.26
N VAL A 132 -2.31 10.23 3.20
CA VAL A 132 -1.82 10.03 1.82
C VAL A 132 -0.77 11.09 1.45
N ASP A 133 -0.97 12.34 1.86
CA ASP A 133 -0.04 13.42 1.53
C ASP A 133 1.29 13.32 2.27
N GLY A 134 1.28 12.96 3.56
CA GLY A 134 2.50 12.68 4.32
C GLY A 134 3.30 11.54 3.68
N LEU A 135 2.63 10.46 3.31
CA LEU A 135 3.27 9.31 2.68
C LEU A 135 3.88 9.66 1.30
N ARG A 136 3.18 10.47 0.50
CA ARG A 136 3.73 10.98 -0.76
C ARG A 136 4.99 11.81 -0.56
N GLN A 137 5.15 12.48 0.57
CA GLN A 137 6.36 13.25 0.88
C GLN A 137 7.54 12.32 1.20
N SER A 138 7.32 11.34 2.07
CA SER A 138 8.35 10.35 2.46
C SER A 138 8.83 9.52 1.25
N LEU A 139 7.92 9.16 0.34
CA LEU A 139 8.26 8.47 -0.91
C LEU A 139 9.08 9.33 -1.88
N ARG A 140 8.75 10.63 -2.01
CA ARG A 140 9.55 11.56 -2.82
C ARG A 140 10.98 11.69 -2.30
N GLY A 141 11.15 11.64 -0.99
CA GLY A 141 12.46 11.65 -0.33
C GLY A 141 13.23 10.32 -0.40
N ARG A 142 12.66 9.26 -0.99
CA ARG A 142 13.19 7.87 -0.95
C ARG A 142 13.38 7.33 0.48
N GLN A 143 12.60 7.84 1.43
CA GLN A 143 12.62 7.43 2.83
C GLN A 143 11.57 6.34 3.06
N PHE A 144 11.78 5.18 2.42
CA PHE A 144 10.75 4.12 2.35
C PHE A 144 10.40 3.53 3.72
N GLU A 145 11.41 3.17 4.53
CA GLU A 145 11.16 2.63 5.88
C GLU A 145 10.39 3.63 6.73
N GLN A 146 10.81 4.90 6.74
CA GLN A 146 10.12 5.96 7.46
C GLN A 146 8.68 6.15 6.97
N GLY A 147 8.47 6.20 5.65
CA GLY A 147 7.13 6.30 5.07
C GLY A 147 6.23 5.13 5.48
N LEU A 148 6.76 3.91 5.55
CA LEU A 148 6.00 2.76 6.03
C LEU A 148 5.68 2.86 7.53
N VAL A 149 6.62 3.32 8.37
CA VAL A 149 6.37 3.57 9.80
C VAL A 149 5.29 4.64 10.00
N GLU A 150 5.33 5.72 9.21
CA GLU A 150 4.30 6.77 9.23
C GLU A 150 2.94 6.23 8.78
N ALA A 151 2.90 5.35 7.78
CA ALA A 151 1.68 4.69 7.33
C ALA A 151 1.08 3.83 8.44
N ILE A 152 1.91 3.02 9.11
CA ILE A 152 1.48 2.17 10.22
C ILE A 152 0.89 3.04 11.34
N ARG A 153 1.60 4.10 11.76
CA ARG A 153 1.13 5.04 12.80
C ARG A 153 -0.21 5.69 12.45
N ALA A 154 -0.36 6.10 11.21
CA ALA A 154 -1.58 6.75 10.76
C ALA A 154 -2.78 5.78 10.75
N VAL A 155 -2.56 4.54 10.32
CA VAL A 155 -3.59 3.49 10.34
C VAL A 155 -3.91 3.06 11.78
N GLU A 156 -2.90 2.86 12.61
CA GLU A 156 -3.03 2.56 14.05
C GLU A 156 -3.89 3.61 14.75
N ALA A 157 -3.67 4.91 14.51
CA ALA A 157 -4.47 5.96 15.11
C ALA A 157 -5.96 5.88 14.72
N LEU A 158 -6.25 5.58 13.44
CA LEU A 158 -7.63 5.37 12.98
C LEU A 158 -8.25 4.11 13.59
N LEU A 159 -7.49 3.03 13.67
CA LEU A 159 -7.95 1.78 14.27
C LEU A 159 -8.21 1.94 15.78
N ALA A 160 -7.31 2.58 16.52
CA ALA A 160 -7.49 2.84 17.95
C ALA A 160 -8.73 3.72 18.23
N GLN A 161 -9.01 4.69 17.36
CA GLN A 161 -10.18 5.55 17.47
C GLN A 161 -11.50 4.80 17.23
N HIS A 162 -11.52 3.89 16.25
CA HIS A 162 -12.77 3.29 15.75
C HIS A 162 -13.00 1.84 16.22
N PHE A 163 -11.94 1.18 16.64
CA PHE A 163 -11.88 -0.22 17.11
C PHE A 163 -10.94 -0.31 18.32
N PRO A 164 -11.27 0.35 19.45
CA PRO A 164 -10.44 0.27 20.64
C PRO A 164 -10.34 -1.17 21.15
N PRO A 165 -9.26 -1.52 21.88
CA PRO A 165 -9.07 -2.85 22.41
C PRO A 165 -10.18 -3.19 23.41
N GLN A 166 -10.65 -4.44 23.39
CA GLN A 166 -11.66 -4.89 24.33
C GLN A 166 -11.04 -5.13 25.71
N ALA A 167 -11.59 -4.50 26.74
CA ALA A 167 -11.07 -4.63 28.10
C ALA A 167 -11.16 -6.08 28.59
N GLY A 168 -10.04 -6.62 29.06
CA GLY A 168 -9.97 -7.98 29.61
C GLY A 168 -9.90 -9.10 28.56
N VAL A 169 -9.83 -8.77 27.26
CA VAL A 169 -9.64 -9.73 26.18
C VAL A 169 -8.19 -9.68 25.72
N VAL A 170 -7.53 -10.84 25.65
CA VAL A 170 -6.21 -10.93 25.02
C VAL A 170 -6.40 -10.80 23.50
N PRO A 171 -5.75 -9.83 22.83
CA PRO A 171 -5.84 -9.70 21.38
C PRO A 171 -5.44 -11.01 20.71
N ARG A 172 -6.31 -11.53 19.84
CA ARG A 172 -5.97 -12.65 18.97
C ARG A 172 -5.43 -12.06 17.68
N ASN A 173 -4.18 -12.38 17.35
CA ASN A 173 -3.61 -12.02 16.06
C ASN A 173 -4.32 -12.84 14.96
N GLU A 174 -5.11 -12.16 14.14
CA GLU A 174 -5.89 -12.77 13.04
C GLU A 174 -5.09 -12.83 11.74
N LEU A 175 -4.18 -11.86 11.50
CA LEU A 175 -3.34 -11.76 10.32
C LEU A 175 -1.84 -11.71 10.67
N PRO A 176 -0.96 -12.35 9.89
CA PRO A 176 0.48 -12.32 10.19
C PRO A 176 1.12 -10.92 10.07
N ASP A 177 1.86 -10.51 11.10
CA ASP A 177 2.56 -9.21 11.17
C ASP A 177 3.78 -9.12 10.25
N ALA A 178 4.34 -10.28 9.88
CA ALA A 178 5.56 -10.36 9.09
C ALA A 178 5.36 -9.73 7.71
N VAL A 179 6.21 -8.76 7.34
CA VAL A 179 6.14 -8.07 6.04
C VAL A 179 6.20 -9.06 4.88
N VAL A 180 5.22 -9.00 3.96
CA VAL A 180 5.28 -9.77 2.72
C VAL A 180 6.18 -9.04 1.72
N VAL A 181 7.18 -9.72 1.20
CA VAL A 181 8.04 -9.22 0.12
C VAL A 181 7.73 -9.95 -1.17
N LEU A 182 7.52 -9.21 -2.27
CA LEU A 182 7.16 -9.69 -3.60
C LEU A 182 8.05 -9.12 -4.71
#